data_AF-A0A672RZD2-F1
#
_entry.id   AF-A0A672RZD2-F1
#
_cell.length_a   1.000
_cell.length_b   1.000
_cell.length_c   1.000
_cell.angle_alpha   90.00
_cell.angle_beta   90.00
_cell.angle_gamma   90.00
#
_symmetry.space_group_name_H-M   'P 1'
#
loop_
_entity.id
_entity.type
_entity.pdbx_description
1 polymer ?
#
loop_
_entity_poly.entity_id
_entity_poly.type
_entity_poly.pdbx_seq_one_letter_code
_entity_poly.pdbx_strand_id
1 'polypeptide(L)'
;MSGQSITDRIAAAQHSMTGSAISKAVCKATTHEVSGPKKKHLDYLIHCTNEMNVNVPQLADTLFERTTNSSWVVVFKALITTHHLMMYGNERFIQYLASRNTLFNLNNFLDKGALQGYDMSTFIRRYSRYLNEKALSYRLVAVDFTKMKRGIDGVMRTMNTEKLIKTLPIIQNQLDALLDFQANPNELTNGVINAAFMLLFKDSIRLFAAYNEGVINLLEKYFDMKKNQCKDALDIYKKFLYRMTKLSEFLKVAEQVGIDQGDIPDLTQAPSSLLEALEQHLASLEGKKTKELSADNRFEILQIQTIQHHSLRVCAPMPNLTSDLFDLQPAFVPAVQCTPISTVSNAWGGTAHSIHIHTSDHRYHVYCFTTLDH
;
A
#
# COMPACT_ATOMS: atom_id res chain seq x y z
N MET A 1 21.55 -17.95 16.00
CA MET A 1 22.18 -16.66 16.37
C MET A 1 21.30 -15.53 15.86
N SER A 2 20.82 -14.62 16.70
CA SER A 2 19.92 -13.54 16.27
C SER A 2 20.64 -12.61 15.29
N GLY A 3 20.11 -12.42 14.07
CA GLY A 3 20.65 -11.51 13.05
C GLY A 3 20.57 -10.01 13.38
N GLN A 4 20.54 -9.64 14.67
CA GLN A 4 20.49 -8.24 15.13
C GLN A 4 21.91 -7.69 15.28
N SER A 5 22.12 -6.47 14.78
CA SER A 5 23.42 -5.80 14.87
C SER A 5 23.79 -5.47 16.33
N ILE A 6 25.05 -5.09 16.57
CA ILE A 6 25.49 -4.58 17.87
C ILE A 6 24.78 -3.25 18.18
N THR A 7 24.64 -2.37 17.18
CA THR A 7 23.94 -1.08 17.33
C THR A 7 22.48 -1.26 17.74
N ASP A 8 21.78 -2.25 17.16
CA ASP A 8 20.40 -2.59 17.51
C ASP A 8 20.28 -3.07 18.96
N ARG A 9 21.21 -3.92 19.39
CA ARG A 9 21.23 -4.45 20.76
C ARG A 9 21.49 -3.35 21.78
N ILE A 10 22.40 -2.42 21.49
CA ILE A 10 22.68 -1.27 22.37
C ILE A 10 21.45 -0.37 22.50
N ALA A 11 20.81 0.01 21.38
CA ALA A 11 19.61 0.85 21.43
C ALA A 11 18.47 0.20 22.22
N ALA A 12 18.21 -1.11 22.00
CA ALA A 12 17.18 -1.83 22.75
C ALA A 12 17.54 -2.00 24.25
N ALA A 13 18.83 -2.10 24.58
CA ALA A 13 19.30 -2.18 25.97
C ALA A 13 19.14 -0.84 26.69
N GLN A 14 19.45 0.29 26.05
CA GLN A 14 19.25 1.64 26.61
C GLN A 14 17.79 1.85 27.06
N HIS A 15 16.82 1.47 26.23
CA HIS A 15 15.40 1.57 26.61
C HIS A 15 14.96 0.56 27.67
N SER A 16 15.68 -0.55 27.81
CA SER A 16 15.47 -1.47 28.94
C SER A 16 15.92 -0.83 30.26
N MET A 17 16.99 -0.04 30.22
CA MET A 17 17.51 0.69 31.39
C MET A 17 16.62 1.87 31.78
N THR A 18 15.97 2.53 30.82
CA THR A 18 15.01 3.61 31.09
C THR A 18 13.59 3.11 31.40
N GLY A 19 13.36 1.79 31.35
CA GLY A 19 12.06 1.17 31.66
C GLY A 19 10.98 1.30 30.57
N SER A 20 11.28 1.90 29.42
CA SER A 20 10.30 2.08 28.33
C SER A 20 10.18 0.82 27.45
N ALA A 21 9.22 -0.05 27.79
CA ALA A 21 8.91 -1.23 26.99
C ALA A 21 8.48 -0.90 25.56
N ILE A 22 7.78 0.23 25.36
CA ILE A 22 7.34 0.73 24.05
C ILE A 22 8.54 1.12 23.19
N SER A 23 9.47 1.93 23.73
CA SER A 23 10.63 2.38 22.95
C SER A 23 11.52 1.20 22.57
N LYS A 24 11.68 0.22 23.47
CA LYS A 24 12.35 -1.05 23.16
C LYS A 24 11.67 -1.82 22.03
N ALA A 25 10.35 -1.90 22.03
CA ALA A 25 9.59 -2.58 20.98
C ALA A 25 9.73 -1.87 19.63
N VAL A 26 9.70 -0.53 19.61
CA VAL A 26 9.96 0.27 18.41
C VAL A 26 11.37 -0.03 17.87
N CYS A 27 12.42 0.02 18.70
CA CYS A 27 13.77 -0.31 18.25
C CYS A 27 13.87 -1.72 17.65
N LYS A 28 13.18 -2.71 18.25
CA LYS A 28 13.13 -4.09 17.73
C LYS A 28 12.33 -4.23 16.43
N ALA A 29 11.33 -3.39 16.20
CA ALA A 29 10.61 -3.32 14.94
C ALA A 29 11.46 -2.64 13.83
N THR A 30 12.34 -1.72 14.21
CA THR A 30 13.15 -0.88 13.30
C THR A 30 14.65 -1.20 13.36
N THR A 31 15.01 -2.48 13.40
CA THR A 31 16.41 -2.94 13.37
C THR A 31 17.06 -2.69 12.01
N HIS A 32 18.39 -2.80 11.92
CA HIS A 32 19.15 -2.68 10.66
C HIS A 32 19.06 -3.95 9.78
N GLU A 33 18.34 -4.98 10.22
CA GLU A 33 18.07 -6.19 9.44
C GLU A 33 17.20 -5.85 8.21
N VAL A 34 17.69 -6.22 7.01
CA VAL A 34 17.04 -5.97 5.71
C VAL A 34 15.87 -6.94 5.47
N SER A 35 14.93 -6.90 6.40
CA SER A 35 13.66 -7.61 6.37
C SER A 35 12.58 -6.70 6.96
N GLY A 36 11.32 -6.96 6.61
CA GLY A 36 10.19 -6.21 7.15
C GLY A 36 10.15 -6.25 8.69
N PRO A 37 9.48 -5.29 9.36
CA PRO A 37 9.31 -5.33 10.81
C PRO A 37 8.66 -6.64 11.26
N LYS A 38 9.29 -7.36 12.20
CA LYS A 38 8.81 -8.69 12.60
C LYS A 38 7.43 -8.61 13.24
N LYS A 39 6.51 -9.47 12.81
CA LYS A 39 5.11 -9.55 13.28
C LYS A 39 4.97 -9.44 14.80
N LYS A 40 5.72 -10.22 15.57
CA LYS A 40 5.68 -10.19 17.05
C LYS A 40 5.92 -8.80 17.68
N HIS A 41 6.66 -7.92 17.01
CA HIS A 41 6.89 -6.56 17.48
C HIS A 41 5.75 -5.63 17.06
N LEU A 42 5.21 -5.81 15.85
CA LEU A 42 4.03 -5.10 15.38
C LEU A 42 2.80 -5.44 16.23
N ASP A 43 2.55 -6.71 16.51
CA ASP A 43 1.43 -7.18 17.34
C ASP A 43 1.49 -6.57 18.74
N TYR A 44 2.70 -6.52 19.33
CA TYR A 44 2.90 -5.89 20.64
C TYR A 44 2.61 -4.39 20.59
N LEU A 45 3.09 -3.67 19.56
CA LEU A 45 2.82 -2.24 19.41
C LEU A 45 1.33 -1.95 19.16
N ILE A 46 0.64 -2.78 18.37
CA ILE A 46 -0.82 -2.71 18.18
C ILE A 46 -1.51 -2.86 19.54
N HIS A 47 -1.15 -3.89 20.32
CA HIS A 47 -1.68 -4.08 21.66
C HIS A 47 -1.47 -2.83 22.53
N CYS A 48 -0.27 -2.24 22.53
CA CYS A 48 0.00 -0.99 23.23
C CYS A 48 -0.94 0.16 22.80
N THR A 49 -1.31 0.27 21.52
CA THR A 49 -2.26 1.32 21.09
C THR A 49 -3.68 1.13 21.63
N ASN A 50 -4.08 -0.09 22.00
CA ASN A 50 -5.40 -0.38 22.57
C ASN A 50 -5.46 -0.12 24.09
N GLU A 51 -4.33 -0.16 24.77
CA GLU A 51 -4.25 0.08 26.21
C GLU A 51 -4.53 1.55 26.56
N MET A 52 -5.49 1.82 27.44
CA MET A 52 -5.89 3.19 27.76
C MET A 52 -4.77 4.02 28.41
N ASN A 53 -3.94 3.35 29.22
CA ASN A 53 -2.86 3.98 29.99
C ASN A 53 -1.56 4.18 29.19
N VAL A 54 -1.51 3.71 27.93
CA VAL A 54 -0.33 3.89 27.08
C VAL A 54 -0.30 5.31 26.49
N ASN A 55 0.86 5.94 26.60
CA ASN A 55 1.12 7.26 26.01
C ASN A 55 1.34 7.14 24.49
N VAL A 56 0.25 7.28 23.73
CA VAL A 56 0.25 7.28 22.26
C VAL A 56 1.19 8.35 21.67
N PRO A 57 1.22 9.60 22.16
CA PRO A 57 2.22 10.59 21.75
C PRO A 57 3.66 10.08 21.84
N GLN A 58 4.05 9.48 22.97
CA GLN A 58 5.41 8.96 23.17
C GLN A 58 5.75 7.84 22.17
N LEU A 59 4.79 6.96 21.86
CA LEU A 59 4.96 5.93 20.84
C LEU A 59 5.24 6.55 19.46
N ALA A 60 4.43 7.53 19.07
CA ALA A 60 4.59 8.24 17.79
C ALA A 60 5.91 9.02 17.74
N ASP A 61 6.28 9.73 18.81
CA ASP A 61 7.55 10.47 18.90
C ASP A 61 8.76 9.54 18.80
N THR A 62 8.69 8.36 19.42
CA THR A 62 9.76 7.35 19.27
C THR A 62 9.89 6.91 17.81
N LEU A 63 8.78 6.69 17.10
CA LEU A 63 8.80 6.35 15.66
C LEU A 63 9.37 7.49 14.82
N PHE A 64 9.02 8.74 15.11
CA PHE A 64 9.60 9.92 14.44
C PHE A 64 11.11 10.00 14.67
N GLU A 65 11.59 9.75 15.89
CA GLU A 65 13.03 9.69 16.18
C GLU A 65 13.73 8.60 15.35
N ARG A 66 13.10 7.43 15.14
CA ARG A 66 13.66 6.41 14.25
C ARG A 66 13.78 6.89 12.80
N THR A 67 12.90 7.79 12.34
CA THR A 67 12.99 8.36 10.98
C THR A 67 14.11 9.39 10.80
N THR A 68 14.76 9.85 11.88
CA THR A 68 15.95 10.72 11.78
C THR A 68 17.26 9.94 11.64
N ASN A 69 17.20 8.61 11.61
CA ASN A 69 18.37 7.76 11.40
C ASN A 69 18.92 7.92 9.97
N SER A 70 20.23 7.75 9.79
CA SER A 70 20.86 7.82 8.47
C SER A 70 20.64 6.57 7.62
N SER A 71 20.34 5.42 8.25
CA SER A 71 20.13 4.15 7.57
C SER A 71 18.74 4.09 6.94
N TRP A 72 18.70 3.87 5.62
CA TRP A 72 17.46 3.68 4.88
C TRP A 72 16.59 2.55 5.48
N VAL A 73 17.21 1.47 5.97
CA VAL A 73 16.52 0.31 6.54
C VAL A 73 15.72 0.72 7.78
N VAL A 74 16.36 1.46 8.69
CA VAL A 74 15.73 1.92 9.93
C VAL A 74 14.60 2.89 9.63
N VAL A 75 14.86 3.88 8.77
CA VAL A 75 13.86 4.90 8.40
C VAL A 75 12.66 4.26 7.71
N PHE A 76 12.88 3.39 6.73
CA PHE A 76 11.79 2.75 6.01
C PHE A 76 10.97 1.83 6.93
N LYS A 77 11.61 1.06 7.81
CA LYS A 77 10.91 0.22 8.80
C LYS A 77 10.13 1.03 9.82
N ALA A 78 10.59 2.22 10.19
CA ALA A 78 9.83 3.13 11.04
C ALA A 78 8.56 3.63 10.35
N LEU A 79 8.65 3.98 9.05
CA LEU A 79 7.48 4.32 8.25
C LEU A 79 6.51 3.14 8.10
N ILE A 80 7.02 1.94 7.78
CA ILE A 80 6.20 0.71 7.66
C ILE A 80 5.49 0.40 8.99
N THR A 81 6.21 0.50 10.11
CA THR A 81 5.64 0.29 11.45
C THR A 81 4.54 1.32 11.74
N THR A 82 4.77 2.60 11.40
CA THR A 82 3.75 3.65 11.53
C THR A 82 2.51 3.33 10.69
N HIS A 83 2.68 2.98 9.41
CA HIS A 83 1.58 2.62 8.53
C HIS A 83 0.79 1.43 9.08
N HIS A 84 1.50 0.41 9.58
CA HIS A 84 0.89 -0.75 10.20
C HIS A 84 0.02 -0.38 11.42
N LEU A 85 0.49 0.53 12.28
CA LEU A 85 -0.30 1.04 13.40
C LEU A 85 -1.48 1.89 12.97
N MET A 86 -1.37 2.66 11.89
CA MET A 86 -2.51 3.39 11.31
C MET A 86 -3.59 2.43 10.82
N MET A 87 -3.21 1.30 10.21
CA MET A 87 -4.16 0.31 9.67
C MET A 87 -4.77 -0.61 10.74
N TYR A 88 -3.94 -1.19 11.62
CA TYR A 88 -4.36 -2.27 12.52
C TYR A 88 -4.39 -1.87 13.99
N GLY A 89 -3.80 -0.72 14.34
CA GLY A 89 -3.86 -0.17 15.70
C GLY A 89 -5.16 0.54 16.00
N ASN A 90 -5.28 0.97 17.25
CA ASN A 90 -6.38 1.79 17.74
C ASN A 90 -6.42 3.15 17.02
N GLU A 91 -7.63 3.68 16.79
CA GLU A 91 -7.80 4.97 16.10
C GLU A 91 -7.13 6.16 16.81
N ARG A 92 -6.91 6.07 18.13
CA ARG A 92 -6.16 7.08 18.89
C ARG A 92 -4.79 7.38 18.29
N PHE A 93 -4.14 6.38 17.68
CA PHE A 93 -2.85 6.57 17.02
C PHE A 93 -2.97 7.49 15.79
N ILE A 94 -3.85 7.17 14.84
CA ILE A 94 -4.02 8.00 13.63
C ILE A 94 -4.64 9.37 13.96
N GLN A 95 -5.53 9.45 14.95
CA GLN A 95 -6.06 10.73 15.47
C GLN A 95 -4.93 11.63 15.99
N TYR A 96 -4.00 11.06 16.76
CA TYR A 96 -2.84 11.80 17.23
C TYR A 96 -1.98 12.29 16.06
N LEU A 97 -1.66 11.43 15.08
CA LEU A 97 -0.90 11.85 13.90
C LEU A 97 -1.61 12.97 13.13
N ALA A 98 -2.92 12.82 12.91
CA ALA A 98 -3.74 13.81 12.21
C ALA A 98 -3.81 15.15 12.97
N SER A 99 -3.68 15.16 14.30
CA SER A 99 -3.66 16.38 15.11
C SER A 99 -2.37 17.20 14.97
N ARG A 100 -1.30 16.62 14.44
CA ARG A 100 -0.01 17.30 14.31
C ARG A 100 0.04 18.20 13.06
N ASN A 101 0.77 19.31 13.17
CA ASN A 101 1.07 20.19 12.03
C ASN A 101 2.13 19.59 11.10
N THR A 102 3.07 18.84 11.67
CA THR A 102 4.17 18.19 10.95
C THR A 102 4.31 16.73 11.40
N LEU A 103 4.52 15.86 10.41
CA LEU A 103 4.74 14.42 10.58
C LEU A 103 6.15 14.06 10.10
N PHE A 104 6.29 13.47 8.92
CA PHE A 104 7.58 13.09 8.36
C PHE A 104 8.13 14.19 7.45
N ASN A 105 9.35 14.67 7.72
CA ASN A 105 10.06 15.61 6.85
C ASN A 105 11.22 14.91 6.12
N LEU A 106 10.86 13.99 5.22
CA LEU A 106 11.83 13.13 4.53
C LEU A 106 12.02 13.49 3.06
N ASN A 107 11.49 14.64 2.58
CA ASN A 107 11.53 15.04 1.16
C ASN A 107 12.93 15.03 0.54
N ASN A 108 13.97 15.26 1.35
CA ASN A 108 15.37 15.28 0.95
C ASN A 108 16.18 14.10 1.54
N PHE A 109 15.51 13.07 2.07
CA PHE A 109 16.19 11.90 2.61
C PHE A 109 17.04 11.23 1.55
N LEU A 110 18.29 10.91 1.92
CA LEU A 110 19.25 10.25 1.06
C LEU A 110 20.28 9.48 1.89
N ASP A 111 20.28 8.16 1.76
CA ASP A 111 21.31 7.28 2.29
C ASP A 111 22.35 6.96 1.22
N LYS A 112 23.55 7.53 1.36
CA LYS A 112 24.71 7.25 0.49
C LYS A 112 25.64 6.17 1.04
N GLY A 113 25.38 5.67 2.25
CA GLY A 113 26.27 4.75 2.96
C GLY A 113 26.13 3.29 2.51
N ALA A 114 25.01 2.95 1.87
CA ALA A 114 24.72 1.60 1.38
C ALA A 114 24.51 1.58 -0.14
N LEU A 115 24.93 0.51 -0.80
CA LEU A 115 24.80 0.35 -2.25
C LEU A 115 23.33 0.37 -2.72
N GLN A 116 22.42 -0.20 -1.92
CA GLN A 116 20.96 -0.12 -2.14
C GLN A 116 20.32 1.15 -1.56
N GLY A 117 21.05 1.92 -0.74
CA GLY A 117 20.51 3.06 0.00
C GLY A 117 20.02 4.18 -0.92
N TYR A 118 20.70 4.40 -2.05
CA TYR A 118 20.34 5.41 -3.02
C TYR A 118 18.93 5.17 -3.61
N ASP A 119 18.67 3.96 -4.10
CA ASP A 119 17.39 3.59 -4.71
C ASP A 119 16.27 3.61 -3.67
N MET A 120 16.52 3.02 -2.48
CA MET A 120 15.54 2.97 -1.40
C MET A 120 15.17 4.36 -0.86
N SER A 121 16.08 5.34 -0.94
CA SER A 121 15.81 6.72 -0.54
C SER A 121 14.69 7.36 -1.38
N THR A 122 14.56 6.99 -2.65
CA THR A 122 13.46 7.45 -3.51
C THR A 122 12.11 6.91 -3.02
N PHE A 123 12.05 5.62 -2.68
CA PHE A 123 10.83 5.02 -2.16
C PHE A 123 10.46 5.52 -0.76
N ILE A 124 11.45 5.78 0.11
CA ILE A 124 11.23 6.40 1.42
C ILE A 124 10.56 7.77 1.28
N ARG A 125 11.04 8.61 0.36
CA ARG A 125 10.45 9.93 0.07
C ARG A 125 8.98 9.80 -0.32
N ARG A 126 8.69 8.96 -1.33
CA ARG A 126 7.33 8.73 -1.84
C ARG A 126 6.41 8.13 -0.78
N TYR A 127 6.88 7.12 -0.04
CA TYR A 127 6.12 6.46 1.01
C TYR A 127 5.82 7.39 2.19
N SER A 128 6.78 8.21 2.61
CA SER A 128 6.56 9.21 3.67
C SER A 128 5.52 10.26 3.26
N ARG A 129 5.52 10.67 1.99
CA ARG A 129 4.50 11.57 1.44
C ARG A 129 3.11 10.93 1.50
N TYR A 130 2.99 9.66 1.15
CA TYR A 130 1.73 8.93 1.29
C TYR A 130 1.23 8.89 2.74
N LEU A 131 2.09 8.60 3.72
CA LEU A 131 1.67 8.57 5.13
C LEU A 131 1.25 9.94 5.66
N ASN A 132 1.95 11.00 5.24
CA ASN A 132 1.55 12.37 5.54
C ASN A 132 0.16 12.69 4.95
N GLU A 133 -0.08 12.29 3.69
CA GLU A 133 -1.37 12.49 3.01
C GLU A 133 -2.49 11.67 3.66
N LYS A 134 -2.22 10.43 4.09
CA LYS A 134 -3.19 9.59 4.83
C LYS A 134 -3.62 10.24 6.14
N ALA A 135 -2.68 10.81 6.90
CA ALA A 135 -3.01 11.52 8.13
C ALA A 135 -3.73 12.86 7.87
N LEU A 136 -3.33 13.60 6.82
CA LEU A 136 -4.02 14.81 6.38
C LEU A 136 -5.48 14.54 5.98
N SER A 137 -5.67 13.49 5.18
CA SER A 137 -6.99 12.99 4.78
C SER A 137 -7.86 12.72 6.01
N TYR A 138 -7.34 11.96 6.99
CA TYR A 138 -8.03 11.73 8.26
C TYR A 138 -8.38 13.04 8.98
N ARG A 139 -7.45 14.01 9.05
CA ARG A 139 -7.71 15.33 9.66
C ARG A 139 -8.87 16.07 9.00
N LEU A 140 -8.98 16.00 7.67
CA LEU A 140 -9.97 16.77 6.91
C LEU A 140 -11.39 16.18 7.01
N VAL A 141 -11.52 14.85 7.19
CA VAL A 141 -12.83 14.18 7.18
C VAL A 141 -13.21 13.50 8.50
N ALA A 142 -12.28 13.46 9.47
CA ALA A 142 -12.42 12.80 10.76
C ALA A 142 -12.76 11.29 10.67
N VAL A 143 -12.37 10.64 9.58
CA VAL A 143 -12.57 9.21 9.36
C VAL A 143 -11.47 8.65 8.45
N ASP A 144 -11.07 7.39 8.66
CA ASP A 144 -10.16 6.70 7.75
C ASP A 144 -10.95 6.10 6.58
N PHE A 145 -10.74 6.60 5.36
CA PHE A 145 -11.41 6.09 4.17
C PHE A 145 -11.29 4.58 4.02
N THR A 146 -10.18 3.98 4.43
CA THR A 146 -9.93 2.54 4.31
C THR A 146 -10.76 1.71 5.30
N LYS A 147 -11.29 2.32 6.36
CA LYS A 147 -12.06 1.64 7.43
C LYS A 147 -13.54 2.01 7.45
N MET A 148 -14.00 2.85 6.53
CA MET A 148 -15.41 3.28 6.47
C MET A 148 -16.33 2.11 6.12
N LYS A 149 -17.56 2.15 6.68
CA LYS A 149 -18.64 1.23 6.32
C LYS A 149 -18.90 1.29 4.81
N ARG A 150 -19.04 0.12 4.19
CA ARG A 150 -19.24 -0.13 2.76
C ARG A 150 -20.66 -0.64 2.46
N GLY A 151 -21.01 -0.68 1.18
CA GLY A 151 -22.25 -1.22 0.65
C GLY A 151 -23.33 -0.17 0.44
N ILE A 152 -24.58 -0.63 0.28
CA ILE A 152 -25.75 0.23 -0.01
C ILE A 152 -25.92 1.31 1.08
N ASP A 153 -25.74 0.93 2.34
CA ASP A 153 -25.75 1.85 3.50
C ASP A 153 -24.35 2.33 3.89
N GLY A 154 -23.40 2.28 2.95
CA GLY A 154 -22.03 2.74 3.13
C GLY A 154 -21.97 4.26 3.27
N VAL A 155 -20.96 4.77 3.96
CA VAL A 155 -20.86 6.21 4.25
C VAL A 155 -20.64 7.02 2.96
N MET A 156 -19.81 6.52 2.04
CA MET A 156 -19.61 7.18 0.74
C MET A 156 -20.83 7.06 -0.16
N ARG A 157 -21.56 5.93 -0.08
CA ARG A 157 -22.77 5.65 -0.87
C ARG A 157 -23.95 6.54 -0.51
N THR A 158 -24.07 6.93 0.76
CA THR A 158 -25.22 7.68 1.31
C THR A 158 -24.94 9.17 1.53
N MET A 159 -23.69 9.62 1.37
CA MET A 159 -23.29 11.02 1.59
C MET A 159 -24.11 12.00 0.73
N ASN A 160 -24.50 13.14 1.29
CA ASN A 160 -25.19 14.20 0.55
C ASN A 160 -24.26 14.87 -0.49
N THR A 161 -24.84 15.45 -1.53
CA THR A 161 -24.10 16.02 -2.68
C THR A 161 -23.05 17.05 -2.29
N GLU A 162 -23.39 17.99 -1.40
CA GLU A 162 -22.50 19.10 -1.03
C GLU A 162 -21.25 18.60 -0.31
N LYS A 163 -21.41 17.66 0.63
CA LYS A 163 -20.29 17.04 1.32
C LYS A 163 -19.52 16.09 0.41
N LEU A 164 -20.22 15.35 -0.47
CA LEU A 164 -19.61 14.38 -1.38
C LEU A 164 -18.65 15.05 -2.37
N ILE A 165 -19.07 16.14 -3.02
CA ILE A 165 -18.24 16.89 -3.97
C ILE A 165 -16.96 17.43 -3.29
N LYS A 166 -17.02 17.78 -2.01
CA LYS A 166 -15.84 18.22 -1.23
C LYS A 166 -14.97 17.06 -0.74
N THR A 167 -15.57 15.89 -0.52
CA THR A 167 -14.88 14.71 0.03
C THR A 167 -14.13 13.92 -1.03
N LEU A 168 -14.70 13.77 -2.23
CA LEU A 168 -14.07 13.01 -3.32
C LEU A 168 -12.66 13.53 -3.72
N PRO A 169 -12.40 14.84 -3.80
CA PRO A 169 -11.05 15.36 -4.03
C PRO A 169 -10.03 14.95 -2.95
N ILE A 170 -10.45 14.77 -1.70
CA ILE A 170 -9.58 14.34 -0.61
C ILE A 170 -9.14 12.87 -0.83
N ILE A 171 -10.09 12.00 -1.22
CA ILE A 171 -9.79 10.61 -1.60
C ILE A 171 -8.85 10.59 -2.81
N GLN A 172 -9.12 11.43 -3.82
CA GLN A 172 -8.27 11.55 -5.01
C GLN A 172 -6.83 11.90 -4.66
N ASN A 173 -6.61 12.88 -3.79
CA ASN A 173 -5.25 13.30 -3.38
C ASN A 173 -4.53 12.19 -2.61
N GLN A 174 -5.22 11.51 -1.70
CA GLN A 174 -4.64 10.39 -0.96
C GLN A 174 -4.28 9.22 -1.90
N LEU A 175 -5.13 8.93 -2.88
CA LEU A 175 -4.86 7.88 -3.87
C LEU A 175 -3.71 8.28 -4.80
N ASP A 176 -3.60 9.54 -5.21
CA ASP A 176 -2.47 10.01 -6.01
C ASP A 176 -1.15 9.85 -5.25
N ALA A 177 -1.10 10.25 -3.98
CA ALA A 177 0.09 10.08 -3.16
C ALA A 177 0.48 8.59 -2.98
N LEU A 178 -0.51 7.68 -2.96
CA LEU A 178 -0.29 6.24 -2.94
C LEU A 178 0.32 5.76 -4.25
N LEU A 179 -0.32 6.10 -5.38
CA LEU A 179 0.09 5.66 -6.71
C LEU A 179 1.43 6.27 -7.15
N ASP A 180 1.81 7.42 -6.58
CA ASP A 180 3.12 8.05 -6.75
C ASP A 180 4.28 7.24 -6.16
N PHE A 181 4.02 6.11 -5.47
CA PHE A 181 5.06 5.17 -5.08
C PHE A 181 5.82 4.62 -6.30
N GLN A 182 5.11 4.36 -7.41
CA GLN A 182 5.64 4.02 -8.74
C GLN A 182 6.85 3.07 -8.69
N ALA A 183 6.69 1.94 -8.02
CA ALA A 183 7.69 0.87 -8.03
C ALA A 183 7.42 -0.07 -9.21
N ASN A 184 8.47 -0.55 -9.83
CA ASN A 184 8.45 -1.61 -10.82
C ASN A 184 8.76 -2.96 -10.15
N PRO A 185 8.38 -4.11 -10.75
CA PRO A 185 8.65 -5.43 -10.16
C PRO A 185 10.13 -5.66 -9.86
N ASN A 186 11.02 -5.18 -10.74
CA ASN A 186 12.47 -5.33 -10.60
C ASN A 186 13.07 -4.49 -9.45
N GLU A 187 12.31 -3.57 -8.86
CA GLU A 187 12.75 -2.74 -7.73
C GLU A 187 12.25 -3.33 -6.38
N LEU A 188 11.27 -4.23 -6.43
CA LEU A 188 10.67 -4.92 -5.28
C LEU A 188 11.50 -6.16 -4.87
N THR A 189 12.76 -5.90 -4.50
CA THR A 189 13.81 -6.93 -4.41
C THR A 189 14.19 -7.35 -2.99
N ASN A 190 13.63 -6.71 -1.96
CA ASN A 190 13.98 -7.00 -0.57
C ASN A 190 12.76 -6.91 0.37
N GLY A 191 12.87 -7.56 1.53
CA GLY A 191 11.75 -7.69 2.47
C GLY A 191 11.26 -6.38 3.07
N VAL A 192 12.04 -5.30 3.03
CA VAL A 192 11.63 -3.98 3.56
C VAL A 192 10.68 -3.30 2.56
N ILE A 193 11.11 -3.15 1.30
CA ILE A 193 10.26 -2.51 0.29
C ILE A 193 9.02 -3.36 -0.02
N ASN A 194 9.14 -4.70 0.02
CA ASN A 194 7.99 -5.60 -0.19
C ASN A 194 6.94 -5.43 0.91
N ALA A 195 7.36 -5.30 2.17
CA ALA A 195 6.44 -5.01 3.28
C ALA A 195 5.75 -3.65 3.12
N ALA A 196 6.48 -2.63 2.65
CA ALA A 196 5.90 -1.31 2.35
C ALA A 196 4.86 -1.37 1.23
N PHE A 197 5.22 -2.01 0.11
CA PHE A 197 4.37 -2.17 -1.06
C PHE A 197 3.09 -2.93 -0.74
N MET A 198 3.18 -4.00 0.05
CA MET A 198 2.01 -4.78 0.45
C MET A 198 1.03 -3.98 1.32
N LEU A 199 1.51 -3.09 2.19
CA LEU A 199 0.61 -2.17 2.91
C LEU A 199 -0.04 -1.15 1.97
N LEU A 200 0.69 -0.60 0.99
CA LEU A 200 0.10 0.27 -0.04
C LEU A 200 -0.95 -0.46 -0.86
N PHE A 201 -0.69 -1.71 -1.24
CA PHE A 201 -1.65 -2.54 -1.96
C PHE A 201 -2.94 -2.72 -1.14
N LYS A 202 -2.83 -3.10 0.13
CA LYS A 202 -4.00 -3.27 1.01
C LYS A 202 -4.80 -1.97 1.19
N ASP A 203 -4.13 -0.82 1.24
CA ASP A 203 -4.79 0.49 1.30
C ASP A 203 -5.36 0.90 -0.05
N SER A 204 -4.73 0.58 -1.18
CA SER A 204 -5.22 0.96 -2.52
C SER A 204 -6.54 0.29 -2.83
N ILE A 205 -6.69 -1.00 -2.51
CA ILE A 205 -7.95 -1.74 -2.67
C ILE A 205 -9.07 -1.07 -1.87
N ARG A 206 -8.82 -0.82 -0.58
CA ARG A 206 -9.83 -0.23 0.33
C ARG A 206 -10.16 1.21 -0.03
N LEU A 207 -9.17 2.01 -0.40
CA LEU A 207 -9.33 3.41 -0.77
C LEU A 207 -10.07 3.54 -2.09
N PHE A 208 -9.75 2.70 -3.08
CA PHE A 208 -10.46 2.69 -4.35
C PHE A 208 -11.91 2.23 -4.20
N ALA A 209 -12.20 1.27 -3.32
CA ALA A 209 -13.58 0.89 -3.01
C ALA A 209 -14.40 2.07 -2.45
N ALA A 210 -13.84 2.85 -1.51
CA ALA A 210 -14.48 4.08 -1.02
C ALA A 210 -14.67 5.10 -2.15
N TYR A 211 -13.65 5.28 -2.98
CA TYR A 211 -13.67 6.22 -4.09
C TYR A 211 -14.79 5.87 -5.08
N ASN A 212 -14.89 4.60 -5.46
CA ASN A 212 -15.88 4.11 -6.38
C ASN A 212 -17.31 4.24 -5.82
N GLU A 213 -17.55 3.90 -4.55
CA GLU A 213 -18.86 4.14 -3.90
C GLU A 213 -19.28 5.61 -3.96
N GLY A 214 -18.32 6.51 -3.72
CA GLY A 214 -18.56 7.94 -3.81
C GLY A 214 -18.84 8.43 -5.23
N VAL A 215 -18.16 7.87 -6.23
CA VAL A 215 -18.41 8.19 -7.65
C VAL A 215 -19.77 7.64 -8.11
N ILE A 216 -20.18 6.43 -7.70
CA ILE A 216 -21.52 5.93 -8.01
C ILE A 216 -22.59 6.87 -7.41
N ASN A 217 -22.44 7.26 -6.14
CA ASN A 217 -23.34 8.20 -5.48
C ASN A 217 -23.37 9.58 -6.20
N LEU A 218 -22.22 10.05 -6.69
CA LEU A 218 -22.10 11.28 -7.46
C LEU A 218 -22.89 11.20 -8.77
N LEU A 219 -22.72 10.10 -9.52
CA LEU A 219 -23.36 9.88 -10.82
C LEU A 219 -24.88 9.73 -10.69
N GLU A 220 -25.36 9.05 -9.65
CA GLU A 220 -26.81 8.90 -9.40
C GLU A 220 -27.53 10.22 -9.21
N LYS A 221 -26.85 11.17 -8.56
CA LYS A 221 -27.43 12.48 -8.25
C LYS A 221 -27.17 13.50 -9.36
N TYR A 222 -26.31 13.19 -10.33
CA TYR A 222 -25.76 14.16 -11.29
C TYR A 222 -26.83 14.97 -12.05
N PHE A 223 -27.86 14.29 -12.55
CA PHE A 223 -28.91 14.91 -13.37
C PHE A 223 -29.88 15.80 -12.57
N ASP A 224 -29.82 15.72 -11.24
CA ASP A 224 -30.59 16.56 -10.33
C ASP A 224 -29.72 17.68 -9.71
N MET A 225 -28.44 17.77 -10.09
CA MET A 225 -27.51 18.78 -9.56
C MET A 225 -27.67 20.14 -10.24
N LYS A 226 -27.27 21.19 -9.53
CA LYS A 226 -27.17 22.54 -10.11
C LYS A 226 -25.97 22.61 -11.06
N LYS A 227 -26.03 23.53 -12.03
CA LYS A 227 -24.96 23.76 -13.03
C LYS A 227 -23.53 23.72 -12.47
N ASN A 228 -23.24 24.43 -11.38
CA ASN A 228 -21.89 24.45 -10.79
C ASN A 228 -21.50 23.09 -10.19
N GLN A 229 -22.43 22.41 -9.53
CA GLN A 229 -22.22 21.07 -9.01
C GLN A 229 -21.99 20.06 -10.15
N CYS A 230 -22.71 20.18 -11.28
CA CYS A 230 -22.47 19.34 -12.46
C CYS A 230 -21.07 19.55 -13.04
N LYS A 231 -20.53 20.78 -13.00
CA LYS A 231 -19.14 21.06 -13.44
C LYS A 231 -18.14 20.35 -12.54
N ASP A 232 -18.26 20.53 -11.22
CA ASP A 232 -17.36 19.92 -10.24
C ASP A 232 -17.46 18.38 -10.31
N ALA A 233 -18.67 17.84 -10.40
CA ALA A 233 -18.92 16.41 -10.49
C ALA A 233 -18.33 15.79 -11.78
N LEU A 234 -18.45 16.48 -12.92
CA LEU A 234 -17.88 16.02 -14.18
C LEU A 234 -16.34 16.02 -14.14
N ASP A 235 -15.72 17.05 -13.56
CA ASP A 235 -14.27 17.08 -13.35
C ASP A 235 -13.81 15.93 -12.45
N ILE A 236 -14.51 15.69 -11.35
CA ILE A 236 -14.25 14.56 -10.44
C ILE A 236 -14.35 13.23 -11.19
N TYR A 237 -15.37 13.04 -12.04
CA TYR A 237 -15.55 11.81 -12.80
C TYR A 237 -14.44 11.59 -13.85
N LYS A 238 -14.06 12.63 -14.61
CA LYS A 238 -12.92 12.54 -15.55
C LYS A 238 -11.62 12.15 -14.83
N LYS A 239 -11.38 12.75 -13.66
CA LYS A 239 -10.27 12.44 -12.75
C LYS A 239 -10.33 11.03 -12.19
N PHE A 240 -11.52 10.47 -11.96
CA PHE A 240 -11.73 9.08 -11.58
C PHE A 240 -11.28 8.11 -12.67
N LEU A 241 -11.69 8.34 -13.93
CA LEU A 241 -11.30 7.48 -15.05
C LEU A 241 -9.78 7.40 -15.21
N TYR A 242 -9.08 8.53 -15.11
CA TYR A 242 -7.62 8.55 -15.15
C TYR A 242 -6.97 7.73 -14.01
N ARG A 243 -7.46 7.90 -12.77
CA ARG A 243 -6.94 7.18 -11.60
C ARG A 243 -7.23 5.68 -11.66
N MET A 244 -8.34 5.27 -12.27
CA MET A 244 -8.65 3.87 -12.51
C MET A 244 -7.60 3.20 -13.42
N THR A 245 -7.16 3.89 -14.48
CA THR A 245 -6.06 3.42 -15.34
C THR A 245 -4.75 3.29 -14.53
N LYS A 246 -4.41 4.30 -13.71
CA LYS A 246 -3.22 4.27 -12.87
C LYS A 246 -3.25 3.17 -11.80
N LEU A 247 -4.41 2.92 -11.21
CA LEU A 247 -4.58 1.80 -10.29
C LEU A 247 -4.41 0.46 -11.02
N SER A 248 -4.94 0.30 -12.24
CA SER A 248 -4.72 -0.92 -13.02
C SER A 248 -3.23 -1.19 -13.29
N GLU A 249 -2.45 -0.14 -13.62
CA GLU A 249 -0.98 -0.26 -13.75
C GLU A 249 -0.34 -0.73 -12.44
N PHE A 250 -0.73 -0.13 -11.30
CA PHE A 250 -0.25 -0.54 -9.97
C PHE A 250 -0.61 -2.00 -9.62
N LEU A 251 -1.84 -2.44 -9.93
CA LEU A 251 -2.31 -3.79 -9.65
C LEU A 251 -1.60 -4.85 -10.52
N LYS A 252 -1.21 -4.51 -11.75
CA LYS A 252 -0.37 -5.39 -12.58
C LYS A 252 1.01 -5.62 -11.97
N VAL A 253 1.60 -4.60 -11.35
CA VAL A 253 2.88 -4.77 -10.60
C VAL A 253 2.66 -5.71 -9.42
N ALA A 254 1.55 -5.56 -8.68
CA ALA A 254 1.19 -6.45 -7.58
C ALA A 254 1.06 -7.91 -8.04
N GLU A 255 0.37 -8.18 -9.15
CA GLU A 255 0.28 -9.51 -9.75
C GLU A 255 1.67 -10.07 -10.09
N GLN A 256 2.52 -9.28 -10.73
CA GLN A 256 3.86 -9.70 -11.17
C GLN A 256 4.83 -10.03 -10.02
N VAL A 257 4.61 -9.46 -8.83
CA VAL A 257 5.40 -9.80 -7.63
C VAL A 257 4.78 -10.90 -6.78
N GLY A 258 3.73 -11.56 -7.29
CA GLY A 258 3.16 -12.76 -6.69
C GLY A 258 2.02 -12.50 -5.70
N ILE A 259 1.33 -11.35 -5.79
CA ILE A 259 0.05 -11.19 -5.09
C ILE A 259 -1.01 -12.03 -5.82
N ASP A 260 -1.75 -12.83 -5.05
CA ASP A 260 -2.75 -13.75 -5.59
C ASP A 260 -3.80 -13.00 -6.43
N GLN A 261 -4.12 -13.53 -7.61
CA GLN A 261 -5.12 -12.94 -8.50
C GLN A 261 -6.50 -12.82 -7.84
N GLY A 262 -6.82 -13.68 -6.88
CA GLY A 262 -8.07 -13.61 -6.10
C GLY A 262 -8.17 -12.38 -5.18
N ASP A 263 -7.03 -11.79 -4.79
CA ASP A 263 -6.97 -10.58 -3.98
C ASP A 263 -6.94 -9.29 -4.83
N ILE A 264 -6.80 -9.42 -6.15
CA ILE A 264 -6.73 -8.29 -7.09
C ILE A 264 -8.13 -8.04 -7.66
N PRO A 265 -8.73 -6.86 -7.45
CA PRO A 265 -10.04 -6.56 -8.01
C PRO A 265 -9.97 -6.40 -9.53
N ASP A 266 -10.97 -6.94 -10.23
CA ASP A 266 -11.14 -6.68 -11.66
C ASP A 266 -11.58 -5.22 -11.87
N LEU A 267 -10.90 -4.50 -12.74
CA LEU A 267 -11.20 -3.10 -13.05
C LEU A 267 -11.78 -3.01 -14.45
N THR A 268 -13.11 -3.01 -14.51
CA THR A 268 -13.85 -2.81 -15.76
C THR A 268 -13.88 -1.34 -16.16
N GLN A 269 -13.46 -1.05 -17.40
CA GLN A 269 -13.55 0.30 -17.98
C GLN A 269 -15.01 0.78 -18.04
N ALA A 270 -15.22 2.06 -17.77
CA ALA A 270 -16.54 2.66 -17.91
C ALA A 270 -16.87 2.88 -19.40
N PRO A 271 -18.15 2.70 -19.83
CA PRO A 271 -18.56 3.02 -21.19
C PRO A 271 -18.30 4.48 -21.55
N SER A 272 -17.78 4.74 -22.76
CA SER A 272 -17.53 6.10 -23.25
C SER A 272 -18.82 6.93 -23.40
N SER A 273 -19.93 6.27 -23.70
CA SER A 273 -21.27 6.88 -23.83
C SER A 273 -21.70 7.62 -22.58
N LEU A 274 -21.39 7.11 -21.37
CA LEU A 274 -21.73 7.80 -20.13
C LEU A 274 -21.05 9.18 -20.06
N LEU A 275 -19.76 9.27 -20.41
CA LEU A 275 -19.05 10.54 -20.35
C LEU A 275 -19.68 11.58 -21.28
N GLU A 276 -20.04 11.16 -22.50
CA GLU A 276 -20.74 12.00 -23.47
C GLU A 276 -22.10 12.47 -22.94
N ALA A 277 -22.88 11.59 -22.30
CA ALA A 277 -24.17 11.93 -21.73
C ALA A 277 -24.06 12.97 -20.60
N LEU A 278 -23.05 12.85 -19.73
CA LEU A 278 -22.80 13.84 -18.66
C LEU A 278 -22.40 15.20 -19.26
N GLU A 279 -21.54 15.21 -20.27
CA GLU A 279 -21.12 16.44 -20.97
C GLU A 279 -22.28 17.14 -21.68
N GLN A 280 -23.14 16.38 -22.35
CA GLN A 280 -24.35 16.91 -23.00
C GLN A 280 -25.32 17.51 -21.99
N HIS A 281 -25.54 16.84 -20.85
CA HIS A 281 -26.38 17.38 -19.78
C HIS A 281 -25.85 18.71 -19.26
N LEU A 282 -24.55 18.81 -18.96
CA LEU A 282 -23.94 20.07 -18.55
C LEU A 282 -24.04 21.16 -19.62
N ALA A 283 -23.86 20.82 -20.91
CA ALA A 283 -23.99 21.76 -22.01
C ALA A 283 -25.42 22.31 -22.14
N SER A 284 -26.44 21.48 -21.89
CA SER A 284 -27.85 21.90 -21.87
C SER A 284 -28.12 22.95 -20.77
N LEU A 285 -27.57 22.75 -19.57
CA LEU A 285 -27.61 23.72 -18.47
C LEU A 285 -26.80 25.01 -18.75
N GLU A 286 -25.88 24.98 -19.71
CA GLU A 286 -25.16 26.16 -20.19
C GLU A 286 -25.92 26.97 -21.26
N GLY A 287 -27.09 26.50 -21.70
CA GLY A 287 -27.87 27.14 -22.77
C GLY A 287 -27.30 26.91 -24.17
N LYS A 288 -26.38 25.94 -24.34
CA LYS A 288 -25.89 25.54 -25.66
C LYS A 288 -26.94 24.64 -26.32
N LYS A 289 -27.38 24.96 -27.55
CA LYS A 289 -28.30 24.11 -28.34
C LYS A 289 -27.78 22.67 -28.36
N THR A 290 -28.50 21.77 -27.72
CA THR A 290 -28.17 20.34 -27.60
C THR A 290 -29.32 19.52 -28.19
N LYS A 291 -29.01 18.35 -28.76
CA LYS A 291 -30.03 17.34 -29.13
C LYS A 291 -30.70 16.85 -27.84
N GLU A 292 -32.02 16.61 -27.87
CA GLU A 292 -32.78 16.18 -26.69
C GLU A 292 -32.17 14.93 -26.03
N LEU A 293 -32.06 14.94 -24.70
CA LEU A 293 -31.62 13.80 -23.89
C LEU A 293 -32.76 12.77 -23.81
N SER A 294 -32.55 11.55 -24.30
CA SER A 294 -33.55 10.46 -24.21
C SER A 294 -33.50 9.75 -22.84
N ALA A 295 -34.57 9.02 -22.52
CA ALA A 295 -34.68 8.18 -21.31
C ALA A 295 -33.62 7.07 -21.23
N ASP A 296 -32.90 6.79 -22.32
CA ASP A 296 -31.87 5.75 -22.42
C ASP A 296 -30.65 6.04 -21.53
N ASN A 297 -30.31 7.32 -21.31
CA ASN A 297 -29.14 7.70 -20.51
C ASN A 297 -29.30 7.35 -19.01
N ARG A 298 -30.53 7.35 -18.48
CA ARG A 298 -30.79 6.86 -17.11
C ARG A 298 -30.61 5.35 -17.02
N PHE A 299 -30.91 4.62 -18.09
CA PHE A 299 -30.71 3.16 -18.17
C PHE A 299 -29.22 2.78 -18.23
N GLU A 300 -28.38 3.55 -18.94
CA GLU A 300 -26.92 3.34 -18.94
C GLU A 300 -26.28 3.54 -17.55
N ILE A 301 -26.75 4.51 -16.75
CA ILE A 301 -26.28 4.70 -15.37
C ILE A 301 -26.61 3.47 -14.50
N LEU A 302 -27.81 2.91 -14.66
CA LEU A 302 -28.24 1.68 -13.98
C LEU A 302 -27.41 0.46 -14.43
N GLN A 303 -26.98 0.41 -15.69
CA GLN A 303 -26.05 -0.63 -16.16
C GLN A 303 -24.64 -0.46 -15.56
N ILE A 304 -24.14 0.78 -15.44
CA ILE A 304 -22.85 1.08 -14.83
C ILE A 304 -22.85 0.77 -13.34
N GLN A 305 -23.97 1.01 -12.64
CA GLN A 305 -24.19 0.50 -11.28
C GLN A 305 -24.01 -1.02 -11.22
N THR A 306 -24.55 -1.77 -12.18
CA THR A 306 -24.47 -3.24 -12.17
C THR A 306 -23.04 -3.73 -12.42
N ILE A 307 -22.32 -3.10 -13.36
CA ILE A 307 -20.95 -3.46 -13.73
C ILE A 307 -19.96 -3.12 -12.61
N GLN A 308 -19.97 -1.87 -12.11
CA GLN A 308 -19.02 -1.44 -11.08
C GLN A 308 -19.30 -2.07 -9.71
N HIS A 309 -20.57 -2.39 -9.40
CA HIS A 309 -20.93 -3.04 -8.15
C HIS A 309 -20.62 -4.55 -8.16
N HIS A 310 -20.48 -5.19 -9.32
CA HIS A 310 -20.01 -6.58 -9.43
C HIS A 310 -18.49 -6.67 -9.28
N SER A 311 -17.74 -5.78 -9.94
CA SER A 311 -16.28 -5.71 -9.89
C SER A 311 -15.70 -5.47 -8.49
N LEU A 312 -16.46 -4.82 -7.60
CA LEU A 312 -16.04 -4.53 -6.21
C LEU A 312 -16.65 -5.44 -5.14
N ARG A 313 -17.58 -6.35 -5.49
CA ARG A 313 -18.10 -7.36 -4.54
C ARG A 313 -17.01 -8.31 -4.04
N VAL A 314 -15.89 -8.41 -4.75
CA VAL A 314 -14.69 -9.17 -4.36
C VAL A 314 -13.99 -8.56 -3.13
N CYS A 315 -14.24 -7.28 -2.79
CA CYS A 315 -13.62 -6.61 -1.64
C CYS A 315 -14.30 -6.86 -0.27
N ALA A 316 -15.33 -7.72 -0.19
CA ALA A 316 -15.87 -8.19 1.09
C ALA A 316 -14.84 -9.03 1.84
N PRO A 317 -14.85 -8.99 3.19
CA PRO A 317 -13.65 -8.70 3.98
C PRO A 317 -12.44 -9.44 3.43
N MET A 318 -11.44 -8.69 2.93
CA MET A 318 -10.13 -9.26 2.57
C MET A 318 -9.80 -10.37 3.56
N PRO A 319 -9.58 -11.61 3.11
CA PRO A 319 -9.20 -12.68 4.03
C PRO A 319 -8.06 -12.15 4.90
N ASN A 320 -8.07 -12.55 6.16
CA ASN A 320 -7.07 -12.14 7.13
C ASN A 320 -5.69 -12.53 6.59
N LEU A 321 -5.06 -11.65 5.79
CA LEU A 321 -3.69 -11.73 5.24
C LEU A 321 -2.69 -11.51 6.38
N THR A 322 -2.92 -12.25 7.46
CA THR A 322 -2.30 -12.12 8.77
C THR A 322 -1.25 -13.21 8.98
N SER A 323 -1.06 -14.16 8.06
CA SER A 323 -0.01 -15.19 8.18
C SER A 323 1.20 -14.96 7.29
N ASP A 324 1.06 -14.66 6.01
CA ASP A 324 2.17 -14.91 5.06
C ASP A 324 2.99 -13.67 4.66
N LEU A 325 2.67 -12.50 5.24
CA LEU A 325 3.28 -11.20 4.93
C LEU A 325 4.81 -11.15 5.16
N PHE A 326 5.36 -12.04 5.98
CA PHE A 326 6.76 -12.01 6.41
C PHE A 326 7.57 -13.25 6.04
N ASP A 327 6.92 -14.27 5.45
CA ASP A 327 7.56 -15.52 5.01
C ASP A 327 7.87 -15.54 3.50
N LEU A 328 7.50 -14.48 2.77
CA LEU A 328 7.95 -14.25 1.38
C LEU A 328 9.43 -13.81 1.36
N GLN A 329 10.32 -14.68 1.81
CA GLN A 329 11.70 -14.68 1.32
C GLN A 329 11.71 -15.50 0.03
N PRO A 330 12.08 -14.94 -1.14
CA PRO A 330 12.55 -15.80 -2.21
C PRO A 330 13.81 -16.51 -1.68
N ALA A 331 13.83 -17.84 -1.76
CA ALA A 331 15.05 -18.60 -1.60
C ALA A 331 16.06 -18.01 -2.60
N PHE A 332 17.03 -17.25 -2.09
CA PHE A 332 18.08 -16.65 -2.90
C PHE A 332 18.96 -17.79 -3.42
N VAL A 333 18.65 -18.30 -4.60
CA VAL A 333 19.55 -19.17 -5.36
C VAL A 333 20.45 -18.22 -6.15
N PRO A 334 21.75 -18.10 -5.83
CA PRO A 334 22.64 -17.28 -6.63
C PRO A 334 22.75 -17.95 -8.00
N ALA A 335 22.25 -17.29 -9.05
CA ALA A 335 22.60 -17.65 -10.41
C ALA A 335 24.07 -17.29 -10.61
N VAL A 336 24.96 -18.27 -10.49
CA VAL A 336 26.35 -18.14 -10.92
C VAL A 336 26.34 -18.09 -12.45
N GLN A 337 26.26 -16.90 -13.02
CA GLN A 337 26.57 -16.69 -14.43
C GLN A 337 28.09 -16.81 -14.60
N CYS A 338 28.57 -17.98 -14.98
CA CYS A 338 29.91 -18.14 -15.54
C CYS A 338 29.94 -17.47 -16.92
N THR A 339 30.55 -16.29 -17.02
CA THR A 339 31.01 -15.76 -18.30
C THR A 339 32.20 -16.58 -18.79
N PRO A 340 32.22 -17.07 -20.05
CA PRO A 340 33.39 -17.75 -20.59
C PRO A 340 34.52 -16.73 -20.80
N ILE A 341 35.66 -16.97 -20.14
CA ILE A 341 36.91 -16.25 -20.41
C ILE A 341 37.44 -16.73 -21.76
N SER A 342 37.66 -15.78 -22.66
CA SER A 342 38.36 -15.96 -23.92
C SER A 342 39.80 -16.43 -23.68
N THR A 343 40.18 -17.51 -24.36
CA THR A 343 41.53 -18.09 -24.37
C THR A 343 42.53 -17.09 -24.94
N VAL A 344 43.45 -16.61 -24.09
CA VAL A 344 44.74 -16.05 -24.51
C VAL A 344 45.81 -17.06 -24.15
N SER A 345 46.44 -17.61 -25.19
CA SER A 345 47.63 -18.43 -25.11
C SER A 345 48.73 -17.71 -24.36
N ASN A 346 49.43 -18.40 -23.45
CA ASN A 346 50.87 -18.24 -23.31
C ASN A 346 51.55 -19.47 -22.71
N ALA A 347 52.80 -19.60 -23.13
CA ALA A 347 53.68 -20.74 -23.03
C ALA A 347 54.14 -21.08 -21.59
N TRP A 348 54.83 -22.23 -21.49
CA TRP A 348 55.58 -22.78 -20.34
C TRP A 348 54.78 -23.76 -19.46
N GLY A 349 55.19 -25.03 -19.52
CA GLY A 349 54.45 -26.19 -19.04
C GLY A 349 54.71 -26.61 -17.59
N GLY A 350 53.96 -27.62 -17.16
CA GLY A 350 54.16 -28.35 -15.91
C GLY A 350 52.88 -29.09 -15.49
N THR A 351 52.96 -30.41 -15.37
CA THR A 351 51.92 -31.33 -14.89
C THR A 351 51.72 -31.24 -13.36
N ALA A 352 50.49 -31.35 -12.85
CA ALA A 352 50.12 -32.22 -11.70
C ALA A 352 48.67 -32.07 -11.18
N HIS A 353 48.03 -33.24 -11.05
CA HIS A 353 47.16 -33.75 -9.97
C HIS A 353 45.73 -33.21 -9.72
N SER A 354 44.79 -34.11 -10.02
CA SER A 354 43.38 -34.15 -9.60
C SER A 354 43.22 -34.28 -8.08
N ILE A 355 42.25 -33.55 -7.52
CA ILE A 355 41.61 -33.89 -6.24
C ILE A 355 40.10 -33.94 -6.48
N HIS A 356 39.54 -35.14 -6.29
CA HIS A 356 38.10 -35.42 -6.26
C HIS A 356 37.54 -35.08 -4.87
N ILE A 357 36.42 -34.37 -4.80
CA ILE A 357 35.48 -34.47 -3.66
C ILE A 357 34.07 -34.67 -4.21
N HIS A 358 33.49 -35.80 -3.84
CA HIS A 358 32.13 -36.27 -4.13
C HIS A 358 31.09 -35.40 -3.41
N THR A 359 30.04 -35.00 -4.13
CA THR A 359 28.73 -34.68 -3.52
C THR A 359 27.70 -35.64 -4.10
N SER A 360 27.00 -36.35 -3.22
CA SER A 360 25.97 -37.32 -3.56
C SER A 360 24.60 -36.66 -3.49
N ASP A 361 23.78 -36.91 -4.49
CA ASP A 361 22.48 -36.30 -4.70
C ASP A 361 21.33 -37.32 -4.54
N HIS A 362 20.18 -36.79 -4.14
CA HIS A 362 18.80 -37.27 -4.33
C HIS A 362 18.33 -38.67 -3.84
N ARG A 363 17.26 -38.68 -3.02
CA ARG A 363 15.88 -38.85 -3.54
C ARG A 363 14.78 -38.69 -2.49
N TYR A 364 13.70 -38.03 -2.94
CA TYR A 364 12.39 -37.89 -2.34
C TYR A 364 11.60 -39.22 -2.36
N HIS A 365 10.76 -39.45 -1.34
CA HIS A 365 9.60 -40.32 -1.45
C HIS A 365 8.36 -39.62 -0.87
N VAL A 366 7.37 -39.47 -1.74
CA VAL A 366 6.00 -39.05 -1.49
C VAL A 366 5.21 -40.23 -0.93
N TYR A 367 4.37 -40.02 0.08
CA TYR A 367 3.23 -40.90 0.37
C TYR A 367 1.99 -40.08 0.68
N CYS A 368 0.92 -40.36 -0.07
CA CYS A 368 -0.44 -39.90 0.15
C CYS A 368 -1.31 -41.13 0.50
N PHE A 369 -2.10 -40.98 1.57
CA PHE A 369 -3.36 -41.62 1.98
C PHE A 369 -3.76 -43.02 1.48
N THR A 370 -4.21 -43.86 2.42
CA THR A 370 -5.56 -44.49 2.39
C THR A 370 -6.06 -44.87 3.79
N THR A 371 -7.39 -44.78 3.93
CA THR A 371 -8.30 -45.13 5.03
C THR A 371 -8.50 -46.64 5.23
N LEU A 372 -8.95 -47.04 6.44
CA LEU A 372 -10.05 -47.99 6.78
C LEU A 372 -9.76 -48.91 8.00
N ASP A 373 -10.77 -48.93 8.89
CA ASP A 373 -11.31 -50.00 9.76
C ASP A 373 -10.37 -50.86 10.62
N HIS A 374 -10.48 -50.78 11.95
CA HIS A 374 -11.53 -51.42 12.75
C HIS A 374 -11.54 -50.90 14.20
#